data_AF-A0A8E2DVC0-F1
#
_entry.id   AF-A0A8E2DVC0-F1
#
_cell.length_a   1.000
_cell.length_b   1.000
_cell.length_c   1.000
_cell.angle_alpha   90.00
_cell.angle_beta   90.00
_cell.angle_gamma   90.00
#
_symmetry.space_group_name_H-M   'P 1'
#
loop_
_entity.id
_entity.type
_entity.pdbx_description
1 polymer ?
#
loop_
_entity_poly.entity_id
_entity_poly.type
_entity_poly.pdbx_seq_one_letter_code
_entity_poly.pdbx_strand_id
1 'polypeptide(L)'
;MSKPTLYTFGISVWSAAPELAIAELHPEGAIDTQIINVVEGGNFAPEYLKINPHGTVPALLADGKTYVSSAEVTRYLLETAPKKVTPGTSFIDKIHEDRYDPNFPLLTTRNEEEFKTASSGFPLTFVSNRQNALDKYSKSPEGSQFKEFYDAKLAGNGSILAIYKGEVPEDVKNSFFDQSTKHWETISSFILNDLPSFLPASGFLGGAEPGEDDFHLAAWLSRIGFLTGGKAEKDGYKAIEKETKQPLPAKVAAYWQAWAERPSWKKVYADGLH
;
A
#
# COMPACT_ATOMS: atom_id res chain seq x y z
N MET A 1 17.47 25.42 -4.29
CA MET A 1 16.17 24.84 -4.68
C MET A 1 15.41 24.52 -3.40
N SER A 2 14.08 24.56 -3.41
CA SER A 2 13.29 24.15 -2.24
C SER A 2 13.50 22.67 -1.95
N LYS A 3 13.50 22.31 -0.67
CA LYS A 3 13.62 20.93 -0.24
C LYS A 3 12.43 20.08 -0.78
N PRO A 4 12.63 18.84 -1.26
CA PRO A 4 11.53 18.00 -1.70
C PRO A 4 10.54 17.71 -0.58
N THR A 5 9.24 17.65 -0.90
CA THR A 5 8.18 17.34 0.07
C THR A 5 7.42 16.08 -0.35
N LEU A 6 7.51 15.04 0.46
CA LEU A 6 6.76 13.79 0.33
C LEU A 6 5.40 13.93 1.02
N TYR A 7 4.32 13.79 0.25
CA TYR A 7 2.97 13.63 0.77
C TYR A 7 2.73 12.15 1.02
N THR A 8 2.54 11.77 2.28
CA THR A 8 2.51 10.38 2.72
C THR A 8 1.43 10.12 3.76
N PHE A 9 1.21 8.85 4.07
CA PHE A 9 0.41 8.42 5.21
C PHE A 9 0.95 7.11 5.78
N GLY A 10 1.27 7.08 7.07
CA GLY A 10 1.94 5.93 7.71
C GLY A 10 1.14 4.63 7.79
N ILE A 11 -0.11 4.60 7.32
CA ILE A 11 -0.90 3.36 7.16
C ILE A 11 -0.99 2.94 5.69
N SER A 12 -0.43 3.71 4.74
CA SER A 12 -0.49 3.40 3.30
C SER A 12 0.67 2.48 2.91
N VAL A 13 0.35 1.28 2.41
CA VAL A 13 1.35 0.33 1.89
C VAL A 13 2.26 0.98 0.86
N TRP A 14 1.69 1.70 -0.11
CA TRP A 14 2.48 2.25 -1.20
C TRP A 14 3.29 3.49 -0.81
N SER A 15 2.98 4.07 0.35
CA SER A 15 3.82 5.11 0.96
C SER A 15 5.06 4.52 1.64
N ALA A 16 4.99 3.29 2.13
CA ALA A 16 6.13 2.63 2.76
C ALA A 16 7.31 2.42 1.78
N ALA A 17 7.05 2.26 0.48
CA ALA A 17 8.10 2.09 -0.53
C ALA A 17 9.07 3.29 -0.58
N PRO A 18 8.61 4.54 -0.84
CA PRO A 18 9.51 5.69 -0.78
C PRO A 18 10.01 6.01 0.64
N GLU A 19 9.26 5.68 1.70
CA GLU A 19 9.76 5.85 3.08
C GLU A 19 10.97 4.95 3.38
N LEU A 20 10.94 3.69 2.92
CA LEU A 20 12.09 2.79 2.98
C LEU A 20 13.26 3.33 2.15
N ALA A 21 13.00 3.83 0.94
CA ALA A 21 14.02 4.44 0.09
C ALA A 21 14.66 5.67 0.74
N ILE A 22 13.86 6.55 1.36
CA ILE A 22 14.36 7.71 2.11
C ILE A 22 15.25 7.24 3.26
N ALA A 23 14.78 6.28 4.06
CA ALA A 23 15.53 5.78 5.22
C ALA A 23 16.84 5.08 4.85
N GLU A 24 16.94 4.50 3.66
CA GLU A 24 18.16 3.82 3.17
C GLU A 24 19.14 4.76 2.46
N LEU A 25 18.63 5.75 1.73
CA LEU A 25 19.42 6.44 0.71
C LEU A 25 19.68 7.91 1.02
N HIS A 26 18.87 8.53 1.88
CA HIS A 26 18.91 9.96 2.14
C HIS A 26 19.32 10.25 3.59
N PRO A 27 20.12 11.32 3.83
CA PRO A 27 20.37 11.75 5.19
C PRO A 27 19.08 12.22 5.86
N GLU A 28 19.02 12.09 7.19
CA GLU A 28 17.86 12.54 7.95
C GLU A 28 17.59 14.02 7.70
N GLY A 29 16.32 14.35 7.45
CA GLY A 29 15.93 15.72 7.12
C GLY A 29 16.34 16.18 5.72
N ALA A 30 16.67 15.29 4.78
CA ALA A 30 16.84 15.63 3.36
C ALA A 30 15.52 15.84 2.62
N ILE A 31 14.46 15.13 3.04
CA ILE A 31 13.12 15.20 2.45
C ILE A 31 12.14 15.66 3.54
N ASP A 32 11.27 16.61 3.23
CA ASP A 32 10.18 17.03 4.10
C ASP A 32 9.00 16.08 3.94
N THR A 33 8.17 15.96 4.98
CA THR A 33 7.01 15.07 4.97
C THR A 33 5.76 15.85 5.32
N GLN A 34 4.71 15.68 4.51
CA GLN A 34 3.37 16.18 4.79
C GLN A 34 2.41 14.99 4.87
N ILE A 35 1.73 14.87 6.01
CA ILE A 35 0.78 13.77 6.25
C ILE A 35 -0.57 14.09 5.63
N ILE A 36 -1.06 13.19 4.78
CA ILE A 36 -2.39 13.25 4.18
C ILE A 36 -3.20 12.11 4.78
N ASN A 37 -4.12 12.41 5.70
CA ASN A 37 -4.89 11.38 6.38
C ASN A 37 -5.90 10.70 5.43
N VAL A 38 -5.54 9.51 4.94
CA VAL A 38 -6.35 8.74 3.99
C VAL A 38 -7.58 8.11 4.65
N VAL A 39 -7.51 7.80 5.95
CA VAL A 39 -8.66 7.28 6.72
C VAL A 39 -9.79 8.31 6.73
N GLU A 40 -9.44 9.58 6.93
CA GLU A 40 -10.39 10.70 6.91
C GLU A 40 -10.67 11.26 5.51
N GLY A 41 -10.22 10.57 4.45
CA GLY A 41 -10.41 11.01 3.07
C GLY A 41 -9.70 12.32 2.71
N GLY A 42 -8.63 12.70 3.41
CA GLY A 42 -7.86 13.92 3.13
C GLY A 42 -7.24 13.94 1.73
N ASN A 43 -6.96 12.75 1.17
CA ASN A 43 -6.51 12.57 -0.21
C ASN A 43 -7.59 12.91 -1.27
N PHE A 44 -8.82 13.21 -0.85
CA PHE A 44 -9.91 13.66 -1.72
C PHE A 44 -10.16 15.16 -1.65
N ALA A 45 -9.44 15.88 -0.80
CA ALA A 45 -9.59 17.32 -0.68
C ALA A 45 -9.17 18.01 -2.01
N PRO A 46 -9.92 19.01 -2.51
CA PRO A 46 -9.60 19.67 -3.78
C PRO A 46 -8.17 20.24 -3.84
N GLU A 47 -7.65 20.73 -2.72
CA GLU A 47 -6.28 21.20 -2.60
C GLU A 47 -5.23 20.10 -2.84
N TYR A 48 -5.51 18.87 -2.39
CA TYR A 48 -4.63 17.74 -2.62
C TYR A 48 -4.79 17.16 -4.03
N LEU A 49 -6.00 17.17 -4.60
CA LEU A 49 -6.23 16.71 -5.98
C LEU A 49 -5.49 17.57 -7.01
N LYS A 50 -5.16 18.84 -6.69
CA LYS A 50 -4.26 19.67 -7.51
C LYS A 50 -2.81 19.17 -7.50
N ILE A 51 -2.40 18.45 -6.46
CA ILE A 51 -1.07 17.84 -6.33
C ILE A 51 -1.10 16.47 -7.01
N ASN A 52 -2.02 15.60 -6.59
CA ASN A 52 -2.20 14.28 -7.18
C ASN A 52 -3.65 14.08 -7.63
N PRO A 53 -3.95 14.23 -8.94
CA PRO A 53 -5.29 14.06 -9.49
C PRO A 53 -5.89 12.66 -9.32
N HIS A 54 -5.06 11.65 -9.04
CA HIS A 54 -5.55 10.29 -8.74
C HIS A 54 -6.11 10.15 -7.33
N GLY A 55 -5.91 11.16 -6.47
CA GLY A 55 -6.36 11.15 -5.08
C GLY A 55 -5.73 9.99 -4.31
N THR A 56 -4.44 9.74 -4.51
CA THR A 56 -3.67 8.69 -3.83
C THR A 56 -2.45 9.27 -3.13
N VAL A 57 -1.88 8.50 -2.21
CA VAL A 57 -0.56 8.72 -1.64
C VAL A 57 0.29 7.49 -1.99
N PRO A 58 1.62 7.62 -2.14
CA PRO A 58 2.41 8.84 -1.96
C PRO A 58 2.36 9.80 -3.17
N ALA A 59 2.75 11.05 -2.95
CA ALA A 59 3.12 11.99 -4.00
C ALA A 59 4.35 12.81 -3.56
N LEU A 60 5.13 13.35 -4.49
CA LEU A 60 6.33 14.12 -4.18
C LEU A 60 6.34 15.42 -4.98
N LEU A 61 6.52 16.55 -4.29
CA LEU A 61 6.84 17.83 -4.93
C LEU A 61 8.36 18.05 -4.83
N ALA A 62 9.03 18.09 -5.98
CA ALA A 62 10.46 18.33 -6.04
C ALA A 62 10.84 19.04 -7.34
N ASP A 63 11.79 19.99 -7.27
CA ASP A 63 12.31 20.72 -8.45
C ASP A 63 11.21 21.35 -9.34
N GLY A 64 10.12 21.84 -8.72
CA GLY A 64 8.98 22.43 -9.41
C GLY A 64 8.10 21.42 -10.18
N LYS A 65 8.29 20.12 -9.96
CA LYS A 65 7.52 19.02 -10.53
C LYS A 65 6.82 18.21 -9.45
N THR A 66 5.71 17.58 -9.83
CA THR A 66 5.00 16.64 -8.97
C THR A 66 5.09 15.23 -9.55
N TYR A 67 5.45 14.27 -8.70
CA TYR A 67 5.45 12.84 -8.98
C TYR A 67 4.27 12.22 -8.21
N VAL A 68 3.44 11.42 -8.88
CA VAL A 68 2.08 11.11 -8.40
C VAL A 68 1.81 9.62 -8.19
N SER A 69 2.82 8.78 -8.43
CA SER A 69 2.79 7.35 -8.13
C SER A 69 3.96 6.96 -7.22
N SER A 70 3.81 5.87 -6.46
CA SER A 70 4.89 5.34 -5.64
C SER A 70 6.11 4.95 -6.47
N ALA A 71 5.93 4.46 -7.70
CA ALA A 71 7.04 4.13 -8.60
C ALA A 71 7.83 5.38 -9.02
N GLU A 72 7.15 6.43 -9.50
CA GLU A 72 7.80 7.70 -9.87
C GLU A 72 8.49 8.38 -8.68
N VAL A 73 7.82 8.41 -7.52
CA VAL A 73 8.38 9.00 -6.29
C VAL A 73 9.62 8.24 -5.85
N THR A 74 9.56 6.91 -5.80
CA THR A 74 10.68 6.07 -5.39
C THR A 74 11.83 6.21 -6.38
N ARG A 75 11.57 6.18 -7.69
CA ARG A 75 12.58 6.41 -8.74
C ARG A 75 13.30 7.75 -8.56
N TYR A 76 12.56 8.85 -8.35
CA TYR A 76 13.18 10.16 -8.11
C TYR A 76 14.12 10.13 -6.92
N LEU A 77 13.71 9.50 -5.81
CA LEU A 77 14.52 9.40 -4.60
C LEU A 77 15.81 8.61 -4.85
N LEU A 78 15.80 7.56 -5.68
CA LEU A 78 17.02 6.83 -6.08
C LEU A 78 17.94 7.69 -6.96
N GLU A 79 17.36 8.37 -7.96
CA GLU A 79 18.12 9.19 -8.91
C GLU A 79 18.81 10.37 -8.24
N THR A 80 18.21 10.94 -7.20
CA THR A 80 18.74 12.07 -6.44
C THR A 80 19.52 11.67 -5.19
N ALA A 81 19.48 10.39 -4.79
CA ALA A 81 20.23 9.91 -3.65
C ALA A 81 21.76 10.08 -3.82
N PRO A 82 22.49 10.45 -2.75
CA PRO A 82 23.94 10.41 -2.71
C PRO A 82 24.49 8.99 -2.93
N LYS A 83 23.79 7.99 -2.41
CA LYS A 83 24.12 6.58 -2.55
C LYS A 83 23.35 5.97 -3.73
N LYS A 84 24.07 5.36 -4.67
CA LYS A 84 23.45 4.66 -5.81
C LYS A 84 23.20 3.20 -5.46
N VAL A 85 22.00 2.74 -5.80
CA VAL A 85 21.54 1.34 -5.67
C VAL A 85 20.97 0.87 -7.00
N THR A 86 20.70 -0.42 -7.09
CA THR A 86 20.18 -1.05 -8.31
C THR A 86 18.82 -0.45 -8.72
N PRO A 87 18.69 0.08 -9.95
CA PRO A 87 17.42 0.61 -10.46
C PRO A 87 16.36 -0.47 -10.63
N GLY A 88 15.10 -0.04 -10.61
CA GLY A 88 13.96 -0.93 -10.73
C GLY A 88 13.76 -1.51 -12.13
N THR A 89 13.10 -2.65 -12.16
CA THR A 89 12.79 -3.42 -13.36
C THR A 89 11.27 -3.48 -13.60
N SER A 90 10.84 -4.21 -14.64
CA SER A 90 9.42 -4.49 -14.89
C SER A 90 8.75 -5.31 -13.78
N PHE A 91 9.52 -5.78 -12.78
CA PHE A 91 8.97 -6.41 -11.60
C PHE A 91 8.08 -5.46 -10.79
N ILE A 92 8.41 -4.16 -10.76
CA ILE A 92 7.55 -3.15 -10.10
C ILE A 92 6.17 -3.15 -10.75
N ASP A 93 6.11 -3.04 -12.08
CA ASP A 93 4.82 -3.07 -12.80
C ASP A 93 4.02 -4.34 -12.46
N LYS A 94 4.70 -5.49 -12.40
CA LYS A 94 4.06 -6.78 -12.06
C LYS A 94 3.40 -6.77 -10.70
N ILE A 95 4.09 -6.33 -9.63
CA ILE A 95 3.53 -6.36 -8.27
C ILE A 95 2.51 -5.23 -8.00
N HIS A 96 2.42 -4.25 -8.90
CA HIS A 96 1.39 -3.22 -8.91
C HIS A 96 0.16 -3.58 -9.75
N GLU A 97 0.14 -4.74 -10.43
CA GLU A 97 -1.06 -5.21 -11.12
C GLU A 97 -2.22 -5.42 -10.14
N ASP A 98 -3.44 -5.02 -10.54
CA ASP A 98 -4.64 -5.09 -9.69
C ASP A 98 -4.87 -6.47 -9.07
N ARG A 99 -4.56 -7.55 -9.80
CA ARG A 99 -4.72 -8.94 -9.31
C ARG A 99 -3.81 -9.29 -8.13
N TYR A 100 -2.81 -8.46 -7.84
CA TYR A 100 -1.91 -8.60 -6.70
C TYR A 100 -2.04 -7.44 -5.71
N ASP A 101 -3.05 -6.56 -5.84
CA ASP A 101 -3.20 -5.41 -4.94
C ASP A 101 -3.26 -5.87 -3.46
N PRO A 102 -2.30 -5.48 -2.62
CA PRO A 102 -2.25 -5.92 -1.24
C PRO A 102 -3.23 -5.14 -0.35
N ASN A 103 -3.86 -4.06 -0.84
CA ASN A 103 -4.92 -3.34 -0.10
C ASN A 103 -6.30 -3.94 -0.30
N PHE A 104 -6.53 -4.70 -1.38
CA PHE A 104 -7.83 -5.31 -1.62
C PHE A 104 -8.30 -6.18 -0.45
N PRO A 105 -7.46 -7.04 0.17
CA PRO A 105 -7.88 -7.81 1.34
C PRO A 105 -8.02 -7.00 2.64
N LEU A 106 -7.55 -5.74 2.69
CA LEU A 106 -7.79 -4.85 3.84
C LEU A 106 -9.27 -4.46 3.96
N LEU A 107 -9.96 -4.36 2.82
CA LEU A 107 -11.32 -3.84 2.72
C LEU A 107 -12.32 -4.89 2.23
N THR A 108 -11.93 -6.15 2.15
CA THR A 108 -12.79 -7.25 1.72
C THR A 108 -12.80 -8.38 2.74
N THR A 109 -13.82 -9.21 2.67
CA THR A 109 -14.03 -10.33 3.61
C THR A 109 -14.44 -11.56 2.83
N ARG A 110 -14.08 -12.75 3.29
CA ARG A 110 -14.30 -14.02 2.58
C ARG A 110 -15.52 -14.81 3.04
N ASN A 111 -16.10 -14.44 4.18
CA ASN A 111 -17.21 -15.16 4.78
C ASN A 111 -17.95 -14.28 5.80
N GLU A 112 -19.06 -14.78 6.31
CA GLU A 112 -19.94 -14.07 7.23
C GLU A 112 -19.26 -13.72 8.58
N GLU A 113 -18.32 -14.55 9.06
CA GLU A 113 -17.59 -14.30 10.32
C GLU A 113 -16.64 -13.11 10.18
N GLU A 114 -15.86 -13.08 9.09
CA GLU A 114 -15.01 -11.94 8.74
C GLU A 114 -15.86 -10.68 8.49
N PHE A 115 -16.98 -10.82 7.78
CA PHE A 115 -17.91 -9.71 7.52
C PHE A 115 -18.47 -9.10 8.80
N LYS A 116 -18.90 -9.92 9.76
CA LYS A 116 -19.39 -9.45 11.06
C LYS A 116 -18.33 -8.68 11.84
N THR A 117 -17.08 -9.13 11.77
CA THR A 117 -15.96 -8.43 12.41
C THR A 117 -15.66 -7.10 11.71
N ALA A 118 -15.61 -7.12 10.36
CA ALA A 118 -15.31 -5.94 9.57
C ALA A 118 -16.41 -4.86 9.61
N SER A 119 -17.68 -5.27 9.67
CA SER A 119 -18.86 -4.38 9.77
C SER A 119 -19.00 -3.70 11.13
N SER A 120 -18.12 -3.99 12.09
CA SER A 120 -18.00 -3.25 13.36
C SER A 120 -16.58 -2.72 13.61
N GLY A 121 -15.68 -2.87 12.63
CA GLY A 121 -14.26 -2.61 12.78
C GLY A 121 -13.72 -1.52 11.87
N PHE A 122 -12.41 -1.60 11.64
CA PHE A 122 -11.68 -0.65 10.80
C PHE A 122 -12.21 -0.54 9.37
N PRO A 123 -12.57 -1.63 8.65
CA PRO A 123 -13.07 -1.50 7.28
C PRO A 123 -14.30 -0.61 7.16
N LEU A 124 -15.34 -0.82 7.98
CA LEU A 124 -16.52 0.05 7.99
C LEU A 124 -16.16 1.51 8.33
N THR A 125 -15.32 1.71 9.35
CA THR A 125 -14.88 3.05 9.76
C THR A 125 -14.19 3.77 8.60
N PHE A 126 -13.26 3.08 7.95
CA PHE A 126 -12.49 3.60 6.82
C PHE A 126 -13.39 3.99 5.65
N VAL A 127 -14.29 3.11 5.20
CA VAL A 127 -15.17 3.42 4.07
C VAL A 127 -16.21 4.49 4.42
N SER A 128 -16.66 4.56 5.67
CA SER A 128 -17.62 5.59 6.14
C SER A 128 -16.99 6.97 6.19
N ASN A 129 -15.80 7.12 6.78
CA ASN A 129 -15.12 8.41 6.89
C ASN A 129 -14.78 8.94 5.50
N ARG A 130 -14.35 8.06 4.60
CA ARG A 130 -14.08 8.38 3.20
C ARG A 130 -15.34 8.77 2.44
N GLN A 131 -16.47 8.11 2.68
CA GLN A 131 -17.75 8.51 2.10
C GLN A 131 -18.13 9.92 2.54
N ASN A 132 -18.01 10.22 3.84
CA ASN A 132 -18.29 11.55 4.39
C ASN A 132 -17.41 12.64 3.76
N ALA A 133 -16.12 12.34 3.56
CA ALA A 133 -15.19 13.24 2.89
C ALA A 133 -15.57 13.48 1.42
N LEU A 134 -15.90 12.41 0.67
CA LEU A 134 -16.35 12.53 -0.72
C LEU A 134 -17.64 13.36 -0.82
N ASP A 135 -18.61 13.10 0.04
CA ASP A 135 -19.87 13.85 0.11
C ASP A 135 -19.66 15.33 0.43
N LYS A 136 -18.66 15.64 1.28
CA LYS A 136 -18.28 17.01 1.61
C LYS A 136 -17.60 17.70 0.43
N TYR A 137 -16.55 17.10 -0.11
CA TYR A 137 -15.69 17.75 -1.10
C TYR A 137 -16.36 17.85 -2.48
N SER A 138 -17.13 16.84 -2.89
CA SER A 138 -17.86 16.86 -4.17
C SER A 138 -18.88 18.00 -4.27
N LYS A 139 -19.36 18.51 -3.12
CA LYS A 139 -20.34 19.60 -3.02
C LYS A 139 -19.70 20.97 -2.77
N SER A 140 -18.37 21.05 -2.62
CA SER A 140 -17.68 22.32 -2.43
C SER A 140 -17.52 23.09 -3.75
N PRO A 141 -17.41 24.43 -3.73
CA PRO A 141 -17.14 25.22 -4.93
C PRO A 141 -15.87 24.74 -5.66
N GLU A 142 -14.81 24.44 -4.93
CA GLU A 142 -13.54 23.96 -5.47
C GLU A 142 -13.67 22.52 -6.00
N GLY A 143 -14.53 21.70 -5.42
CA GLY A 143 -14.74 20.33 -5.86
C GLY A 143 -15.33 20.19 -7.27
N SER A 144 -16.01 21.23 -7.76
CA SER A 144 -16.62 21.25 -9.10
C SER A 144 -15.62 20.98 -10.23
N GLN A 145 -14.34 21.34 -10.04
CA GLN A 145 -13.27 21.09 -11.02
C GLN A 145 -12.87 19.62 -11.13
N PHE A 146 -13.26 18.77 -10.17
CA PHE A 146 -12.92 17.35 -10.07
C PHE A 146 -14.16 16.46 -10.13
N LYS A 147 -15.20 16.89 -10.86
CA LYS A 147 -16.49 16.18 -10.90
C LYS A 147 -16.36 14.70 -11.29
N GLU A 148 -15.61 14.39 -12.34
CA GLU A 148 -15.43 13.01 -12.81
C GLU A 148 -14.76 12.13 -11.74
N PHE A 149 -13.75 12.67 -11.05
CA PHE A 149 -13.09 12.00 -9.94
C PHE A 149 -14.09 11.70 -8.82
N TYR A 150 -14.87 12.68 -8.40
CA TYR A 150 -15.83 12.49 -7.31
C TYR A 150 -16.96 11.55 -7.69
N ASP A 151 -17.53 11.64 -8.89
CA ASP A 151 -18.58 10.74 -9.35
C ASP A 151 -18.09 9.27 -9.30
N ALA A 152 -16.88 9.01 -9.81
CA ALA A 152 -16.28 7.67 -9.80
C ALA A 152 -16.00 7.18 -8.37
N LYS A 153 -15.43 8.04 -7.50
CA LYS A 153 -15.11 7.66 -6.12
C LYS A 153 -16.36 7.49 -5.25
N LEU A 154 -17.40 8.30 -5.43
CA LEU A 154 -18.69 8.14 -4.77
C LEU A 154 -19.32 6.80 -5.14
N ALA A 155 -19.31 6.43 -6.42
CA ALA A 155 -19.82 5.14 -6.88
C ALA A 155 -19.03 3.96 -6.27
N GLY A 156 -17.69 3.99 -6.36
CA GLY A 156 -16.83 2.91 -5.89
C GLY A 156 -16.78 2.75 -4.37
N ASN A 157 -16.66 3.86 -3.62
CA ASN A 157 -16.64 3.81 -2.16
C ASN A 157 -18.04 3.52 -1.59
N GLY A 158 -19.08 4.07 -2.22
CA GLY A 158 -20.47 3.86 -1.84
C GLY A 158 -20.92 2.42 -2.01
N SER A 159 -20.46 1.71 -3.04
CA SER A 159 -20.81 0.29 -3.23
C SER A 159 -20.24 -0.59 -2.12
N ILE A 160 -18.99 -0.36 -1.69
CA ILE A 160 -18.38 -1.09 -0.56
C ILE A 160 -19.08 -0.73 0.76
N LEU A 161 -19.43 0.56 0.96
CA LEU A 161 -20.15 0.99 2.15
C LEU A 161 -21.54 0.33 2.24
N ALA A 162 -22.28 0.25 1.13
CA ALA A 162 -23.59 -0.42 1.09
C ALA A 162 -23.49 -1.90 1.48
N ILE A 163 -22.43 -2.59 1.04
CA ILE A 163 -22.14 -3.98 1.45
C ILE A 163 -22.00 -4.05 2.97
N TYR A 164 -21.14 -3.23 3.59
CA TYR A 164 -20.91 -3.26 5.04
C TYR A 164 -22.11 -2.82 5.88
N LYS A 165 -23.01 -2.01 5.31
CA LYS A 165 -24.28 -1.64 5.97
C LYS A 165 -25.38 -2.69 5.82
N GLY A 166 -25.15 -3.77 5.07
CA GLY A 166 -26.19 -4.75 4.76
C GLY A 166 -27.30 -4.19 3.88
N GLU A 167 -26.99 -3.18 3.06
CA GLU A 167 -27.93 -2.48 2.17
C GLU A 167 -27.93 -3.07 0.75
N VAL A 168 -27.31 -4.25 0.57
CA VAL A 168 -27.20 -4.95 -0.72
C VAL A 168 -27.93 -6.30 -0.69
N PRO A 169 -28.39 -6.81 -1.85
CA PRO A 169 -28.86 -8.18 -1.98
C PRO A 169 -27.82 -9.23 -1.56
N GLU A 170 -28.29 -10.39 -1.11
CA GLU A 170 -27.44 -11.48 -0.61
C GLU A 170 -26.47 -12.02 -1.69
N ASP A 171 -26.87 -12.06 -2.95
CA ASP A 171 -26.03 -12.47 -4.08
C ASP A 171 -24.86 -11.50 -4.32
N VAL A 172 -25.05 -10.20 -4.09
CA VAL A 172 -23.98 -9.20 -4.16
C VAL A 172 -22.97 -9.41 -3.03
N LYS A 173 -23.46 -9.66 -1.81
CA LYS A 173 -22.60 -9.97 -0.65
C LYS A 173 -21.81 -11.27 -0.87
N ASN A 174 -22.43 -12.31 -1.40
CA ASN A 174 -21.74 -13.57 -1.72
C ASN A 174 -20.69 -13.37 -2.82
N SER A 175 -20.99 -12.59 -3.86
CA SER A 175 -19.99 -12.25 -4.89
C SER A 175 -18.79 -11.49 -4.32
N PHE A 176 -19.02 -10.61 -3.33
CA PHE A 176 -17.94 -9.92 -2.61
C PHE A 176 -17.03 -10.90 -1.86
N PHE A 177 -17.60 -11.93 -1.23
CA PHE A 177 -16.85 -13.00 -0.56
C PHE A 177 -16.03 -13.85 -1.53
N ASP A 178 -16.64 -14.22 -2.67
CA ASP A 178 -15.96 -14.98 -3.72
C ASP A 178 -14.79 -14.20 -4.32
N GLN A 179 -14.97 -12.89 -4.56
CA GLN A 179 -13.92 -12.01 -5.05
C GLN A 179 -12.76 -11.91 -4.06
N SER A 180 -13.05 -11.70 -2.76
CA SER A 180 -12.03 -11.67 -1.71
C SER A 180 -11.25 -12.98 -1.63
N THR A 181 -11.95 -14.12 -1.68
CA THR A 181 -11.34 -15.46 -1.63
C THR A 181 -10.40 -15.68 -2.80
N LYS A 182 -10.87 -15.43 -4.03
CA LYS A 182 -10.06 -15.57 -5.24
C LYS A 182 -8.84 -14.65 -5.24
N HIS A 183 -8.97 -13.45 -4.69
CA HIS A 183 -7.86 -12.51 -4.58
C HIS A 183 -6.78 -13.02 -3.61
N TRP A 184 -7.19 -13.51 -2.44
CA TRP A 184 -6.29 -14.17 -1.49
C TRP A 184 -5.58 -15.39 -2.06
N GLU A 185 -6.30 -16.23 -2.83
CA GLU A 185 -5.70 -17.36 -3.55
C GLU A 185 -4.65 -16.91 -4.56
N THR A 186 -4.92 -15.81 -5.28
CA THR A 186 -4.00 -15.24 -6.27
C THR A 186 -2.73 -14.71 -5.60
N ILE A 187 -2.86 -13.97 -4.49
CA ILE A 187 -1.74 -13.50 -3.67
C ILE A 187 -0.92 -14.67 -3.12
N SER A 188 -1.60 -15.68 -2.57
CA SER A 188 -0.94 -16.86 -2.01
C SER A 188 -0.17 -17.64 -3.07
N SER A 189 -0.78 -17.86 -4.23
CA SER A 189 -0.12 -18.52 -5.36
C SER A 189 1.09 -17.73 -5.84
N PHE A 190 1.00 -16.40 -5.93
CA PHE A 190 2.14 -15.55 -6.28
C PHE A 190 3.30 -15.70 -5.29
N ILE A 191 3.02 -15.63 -3.98
CA ILE A 191 4.04 -15.78 -2.93
C ILE A 191 4.71 -17.15 -2.98
N LEU A 192 3.93 -18.21 -3.20
CA LEU A 192 4.42 -19.59 -3.18
C LEU A 192 5.17 -19.98 -4.45
N ASN A 193 4.69 -19.55 -5.61
CA ASN A 193 5.11 -20.11 -6.90
C ASN A 193 5.91 -19.13 -7.75
N ASP A 194 5.48 -17.87 -7.82
CA ASP A 194 6.07 -16.89 -8.74
C ASP A 194 7.21 -16.12 -8.07
N LEU A 195 6.97 -15.54 -6.89
CA LEU A 195 7.90 -14.69 -6.16
C LEU A 195 9.29 -15.33 -5.94
N PRO A 196 9.43 -16.64 -5.61
CA PRO A 196 10.73 -17.27 -5.42
C PRO A 196 11.61 -17.31 -6.68
N SER A 197 11.02 -17.18 -7.87
CA SER A 197 11.76 -17.14 -9.14
C SER A 197 12.49 -15.81 -9.34
N PHE A 198 12.00 -14.72 -8.74
CA PHE A 198 12.62 -13.39 -8.77
C PHE A 198 13.65 -13.19 -7.67
N LEU A 199 13.46 -13.85 -6.53
CA LEU A 199 14.32 -13.66 -5.36
C LEU A 199 15.67 -14.39 -5.48
N PRO A 200 16.77 -13.80 -4.98
CA PRO A 200 18.02 -14.53 -4.78
C PRO A 200 17.85 -15.59 -3.67
N ALA A 201 18.87 -16.43 -3.48
CA ALA A 201 18.89 -17.39 -2.36
C ALA A 201 18.91 -16.68 -1.00
N SER A 202 19.55 -15.51 -0.92
CA SER A 202 19.62 -14.63 0.24
C SER A 202 19.89 -13.19 -0.22
N GLY A 203 19.57 -12.21 0.62
CA GLY A 203 19.75 -10.79 0.32
C GLY A 203 18.55 -10.21 -0.44
N PHE A 204 18.84 -9.32 -1.40
CA PHE A 204 17.86 -8.46 -2.06
C PHE A 204 17.87 -8.63 -3.58
N LEU A 205 16.80 -8.24 -4.26
CA LEU A 205 16.78 -8.21 -5.74
C LEU A 205 17.89 -7.27 -6.27
N GLY A 206 18.19 -6.20 -5.55
CA GLY A 206 19.30 -5.30 -5.81
C GLY A 206 20.70 -5.86 -5.53
N GLY A 207 20.81 -7.07 -4.96
CA GLY A 207 22.07 -7.73 -4.59
C GLY A 207 22.35 -7.69 -3.09
N ALA A 208 23.53 -7.19 -2.70
CA ALA A 208 23.95 -7.10 -1.29
C ALA A 208 23.17 -6.06 -0.49
N GLU A 209 22.60 -5.07 -1.17
CA GLU A 209 21.79 -3.99 -0.61
C GLU A 209 20.47 -3.88 -1.38
N PRO A 210 19.39 -3.38 -0.74
CA PRO A 210 18.10 -3.23 -1.42
C PRO A 210 18.19 -2.21 -2.57
N GLY A 211 17.63 -2.58 -3.71
CA GLY A 211 17.36 -1.70 -4.86
C GLY A 211 15.91 -1.23 -4.89
N GLU A 212 15.50 -0.64 -6.01
CA GLU A 212 14.15 -0.09 -6.18
C GLU A 212 13.05 -1.15 -6.07
N ASP A 213 13.25 -2.29 -6.74
CA ASP A 213 12.32 -3.43 -6.70
C ASP A 213 12.10 -3.90 -5.26
N ASP A 214 13.13 -3.81 -4.42
CA ASP A 214 13.07 -4.22 -3.03
C ASP A 214 12.22 -3.28 -2.17
N PHE A 215 12.27 -1.97 -2.40
CA PHE A 215 11.44 -1.02 -1.64
C PHE A 215 9.95 -1.27 -1.88
N HIS A 216 9.57 -1.55 -3.13
CA HIS A 216 8.20 -1.89 -3.48
C HIS A 216 7.78 -3.26 -2.96
N LEU A 217 8.63 -4.28 -3.10
CA LEU A 217 8.31 -5.62 -2.62
C LEU A 217 8.23 -5.69 -1.10
N ALA A 218 9.13 -5.01 -0.38
CA ALA A 218 9.12 -4.95 1.07
C ALA A 218 7.82 -4.32 1.59
N ALA A 219 7.38 -3.21 0.98
CA ALA A 219 6.10 -2.59 1.25
C ALA A 219 4.93 -3.54 0.95
N TRP A 220 4.91 -4.16 -0.22
CA TRP A 220 3.87 -5.11 -0.60
C TRP A 220 3.77 -6.28 0.38
N LEU A 221 4.90 -6.90 0.72
CA LEU A 221 4.93 -8.07 1.58
C LEU A 221 4.62 -7.71 3.04
N SER A 222 5.00 -6.52 3.51
CA SER A 222 4.68 -6.04 4.86
C SER A 222 3.17 -5.91 5.06
N ARG A 223 2.42 -5.44 4.06
CA ARG A 223 0.95 -5.41 4.07
C ARG A 223 0.35 -6.80 4.20
N ILE A 224 0.84 -7.78 3.43
CA ILE A 224 0.37 -9.17 3.55
C ILE A 224 0.70 -9.73 4.94
N GLY A 225 1.89 -9.43 5.46
CA GLY A 225 2.27 -9.74 6.84
C GLY A 225 1.29 -9.15 7.85
N PHE A 226 0.97 -7.86 7.74
CA PHE A 226 -0.01 -7.18 8.60
C PHE A 226 -1.37 -7.88 8.58
N LEU A 227 -1.92 -8.12 7.38
CA LEU A 227 -3.25 -8.72 7.18
C LEU A 227 -3.35 -10.15 7.72
N THR A 228 -2.23 -10.85 7.87
CA THR A 228 -2.17 -12.22 8.42
C THR A 228 -1.80 -12.26 9.91
N GLY A 229 -1.63 -11.08 10.54
CA GLY A 229 -1.29 -10.91 11.96
C GLY A 229 0.21 -11.01 12.27
N GLY A 230 1.05 -10.74 11.28
CA GLY A 230 2.49 -10.65 11.40
C GLY A 230 2.95 -9.38 12.11
N LYS A 231 4.24 -9.35 12.46
CA LYS A 231 4.93 -8.22 13.09
C LYS A 231 6.18 -7.86 12.30
N ALA A 232 6.71 -6.65 12.48
CA ALA A 232 7.92 -6.18 11.82
C ALA A 232 9.23 -6.81 12.33
N GLU A 233 9.16 -8.07 12.78
CA GLU A 233 10.24 -8.84 13.39
C GLU A 233 10.71 -9.95 12.46
N LYS A 234 11.85 -10.57 12.78
CA LYS A 234 12.51 -11.59 11.94
C LYS A 234 11.59 -12.76 11.53
N ASP A 235 10.72 -13.19 12.45
CA ASP A 235 9.78 -14.30 12.24
C ASP A 235 8.37 -13.84 11.86
N GLY A 236 8.17 -12.54 11.61
CA GLY A 236 6.88 -11.96 11.26
C GLY A 236 6.21 -12.60 10.04
N TYR A 237 7.01 -13.02 9.06
CA TYR A 237 6.53 -13.69 7.84
C TYR A 237 5.78 -15.00 8.12
N LYS A 238 6.03 -15.67 9.26
CA LYS A 238 5.35 -16.94 9.60
C LYS A 238 3.84 -16.76 9.74
N ALA A 239 3.38 -15.54 10.03
CA ALA A 239 1.95 -15.25 10.03
C ALA A 239 1.30 -15.50 8.66
N ILE A 240 2.03 -15.25 7.57
CA ILE A 240 1.56 -15.47 6.19
C ILE A 240 1.30 -16.95 5.91
N GLU A 241 1.97 -17.87 6.62
CA GLU A 241 1.77 -19.31 6.48
C GLU A 241 0.35 -19.75 6.87
N LYS A 242 -0.34 -18.96 7.72
CA LYS A 242 -1.76 -19.16 8.00
C LYS A 242 -2.62 -18.98 6.76
N GLU A 243 -2.21 -18.12 5.84
CA GLU A 243 -2.93 -17.86 4.60
C GLU A 243 -2.55 -18.85 3.51
N THR A 244 -1.24 -19.06 3.29
CA THR A 244 -0.74 -19.99 2.26
C THR A 244 -0.99 -21.46 2.59
N LYS A 245 -1.34 -21.78 3.85
CA LYS A 245 -1.58 -23.14 4.38
C LYS A 245 -0.36 -24.08 4.30
N GLN A 246 0.82 -23.52 4.06
CA GLN A 246 2.09 -24.23 3.99
C GLN A 246 3.25 -23.25 4.29
N PRO A 247 4.43 -23.75 4.68
CA PRO A 247 5.59 -22.91 4.91
C PRO A 247 5.93 -22.03 3.70
N LEU A 248 6.39 -20.80 3.95
CA LEU A 248 6.84 -19.95 2.86
C LEU A 248 8.10 -20.53 2.20
N PRO A 249 8.28 -20.33 0.87
CA PRO A 249 9.52 -20.70 0.20
C PRO A 249 10.73 -20.07 0.89
N ALA A 250 11.83 -20.82 1.04
CA ALA A 250 13.00 -20.40 1.81
C ALA A 250 13.56 -19.03 1.37
N LYS A 251 13.49 -18.72 0.07
CA LYS A 251 13.89 -17.42 -0.47
C LYS A 251 13.03 -16.26 0.04
N VAL A 252 11.70 -16.45 0.15
CA VAL A 252 10.77 -15.44 0.65
C VAL A 252 10.99 -15.21 2.15
N ALA A 253 11.17 -16.27 2.91
CA ALA A 253 11.52 -16.18 4.33
C ALA A 253 12.86 -15.45 4.53
N ALA A 254 13.90 -15.83 3.79
CA ALA A 254 15.22 -15.18 3.84
C ALA A 254 15.15 -13.70 3.45
N TYR A 255 14.32 -13.36 2.45
CA TYR A 255 14.08 -11.98 2.04
C TYR A 255 13.48 -11.13 3.15
N TRP A 256 12.41 -11.62 3.79
CA TRP A 256 11.82 -10.94 4.94
C TRP A 256 12.83 -10.75 6.08
N GLN A 257 13.57 -11.81 6.41
CA GLN A 257 14.56 -11.77 7.48
C GLN A 257 15.67 -10.76 7.21
N ALA A 258 16.13 -10.65 5.96
CA ALA A 258 17.11 -9.66 5.55
C ALA A 258 16.59 -8.22 5.76
N TRP A 259 15.32 -7.97 5.45
CA TRP A 259 14.67 -6.68 5.71
C TRP A 259 14.48 -6.39 7.20
N ALA A 260 13.98 -7.36 7.98
CA ALA A 260 13.66 -7.19 9.40
C ALA A 260 14.89 -6.81 10.25
N GLU A 261 16.10 -7.12 9.79
CA GLU A 261 17.35 -6.74 10.46
C GLU A 261 17.74 -5.27 10.19
N ARG A 262 17.27 -4.66 9.11
CA ARG A 262 17.68 -3.33 8.65
C ARG A 262 17.18 -2.20 9.56
N PRO A 263 18.01 -1.17 9.82
CA PRO A 263 17.56 0.03 10.55
C PRO A 263 16.40 0.76 9.87
N SER A 264 16.38 0.83 8.54
CA SER A 264 15.30 1.45 7.76
C SER A 264 13.95 0.79 8.00
N TRP A 265 13.90 -0.54 7.95
CA TRP A 265 12.71 -1.32 8.25
C TRP A 265 12.19 -1.05 9.66
N LYS A 266 13.09 -1.09 10.65
CA LYS A 266 12.76 -0.78 12.05
C LYS A 266 12.25 0.65 12.24
N LYS A 267 12.73 1.61 11.42
CA LYS A 267 12.27 2.99 11.44
C LYS A 267 10.88 3.13 10.81
N VAL A 268 10.66 2.57 9.62
CA VAL A 268 9.39 2.68 8.88
C VAL A 268 8.26 1.90 9.58
N TYR A 269 8.56 0.74 10.14
CA TYR A 269 7.58 -0.10 10.82
C TYR A 269 7.71 -0.07 12.35
N ALA A 270 8.19 1.05 12.90
CA ALA A 270 8.36 1.23 14.35
C ALA A 270 7.04 1.06 15.11
N ASP A 271 5.93 1.54 14.51
CA ASP A 271 4.58 1.46 15.07
C ASP A 271 3.82 0.19 14.63
N GLY A 272 4.52 -0.76 14.00
CA GLY A 272 3.98 -1.99 13.47
C GLY A 272 3.90 -2.02 11.94
N LEU A 273 3.58 -3.21 11.42
CA LEU A 273 3.27 -3.36 10.01
C LEU A 273 1.96 -2.65 9.70
N HIS A 274 1.85 -2.14 8.48
CA HIS A 274 0.63 -1.54 7.96
C HIS A 274 0.37 -2.11 6.57
#